data_AF-A0A484HC62-F1
#
_entry.id   AF-A0A484HC62-F1
#
_cell.length_a   1.000
_cell.length_b   1.000
_cell.length_c   1.000
_cell.angle_alpha   90.00
_cell.angle_beta   90.00
_cell.angle_gamma   90.00
#
_symmetry.space_group_name_H-M   'P 1'
#
loop_
_entity.id
_entity.type
_entity.pdbx_description
1 polymer ?
#
loop_
_entity_poly.entity_id
_entity_poly.type
_entity_poly.pdbx_seq_one_letter_code
_entity_poly.pdbx_strand_id
1 'polypeptide(L)'
;MKKELCFVLSIAALVTMTLGRPALAGPKKDFFSSSLHHTAEGMRRWYEAEDGFMALTGIPYDQLACKKCHAENCDVCHLEKTKTGAGYSLEMARKNETCYKCHTREMAAAKMDQKAGETDAHAQAGMTCADCHTPREIHGDGHFYTTMRDPAAKDAACVNCHARDSEDYPAIPDVPSHTVHKGRLDCNACHVRNTMTCYNCHFGEFARTGSKPKSFVGKIKDFLLLVKYKGKITSGNLQTLVSAQNKPFIVYAPYLTHSIMSQGRKCDDCHGTKAVETIASGKTHDMAEFRDGKPIFYKGVVPLEPNRLNWPFFKKTDGKWTPFEPDQKPLVQMGLFVEPLSQDELDRLNTKRTGEPLKGPKD
;
A
#
# COMPACT_ATOMS: atom_id res chain seq x y z
N MET A 1 13.04 -99.21 -31.81
CA MET A 1 11.61 -99.03 -32.14
C MET A 1 11.24 -97.58 -31.86
N LYS A 2 10.57 -96.95 -32.82
CA LYS A 2 10.23 -95.52 -32.90
C LYS A 2 9.44 -95.01 -31.69
N LYS A 3 9.61 -93.71 -31.41
CA LYS A 3 8.61 -92.66 -31.04
C LYS A 3 9.23 -91.71 -30.00
N GLU A 4 9.08 -90.39 -29.98
CA GLU A 4 8.52 -89.37 -30.86
C GLU A 4 9.20 -88.04 -30.48
N LEU A 5 9.07 -87.09 -31.40
CA LEU A 5 9.48 -85.70 -31.37
C LEU A 5 8.86 -84.92 -30.18
N CYS A 6 9.64 -84.08 -29.49
CA CYS A 6 9.10 -82.90 -28.81
C CYS A 6 10.15 -81.80 -28.69
N PHE A 7 9.99 -80.82 -29.56
CA PHE A 7 10.70 -79.54 -29.60
C PHE A 7 10.13 -78.66 -28.47
N VAL A 8 10.95 -78.17 -27.54
CA VAL A 8 10.59 -77.03 -26.69
C VAL A 8 11.79 -76.09 -26.59
N LEU A 9 11.58 -74.89 -27.13
CA LEU A 9 12.50 -73.76 -27.11
C LEU A 9 12.93 -73.41 -25.67
N SER A 10 14.23 -73.31 -25.45
CA SER A 10 14.79 -72.65 -24.28
C SER A 10 14.72 -71.14 -24.48
N ILE A 11 13.64 -70.51 -24.00
CA ILE A 11 13.58 -69.05 -23.86
C ILE A 11 14.35 -68.68 -22.60
N ALA A 12 15.57 -68.16 -22.77
CA ALA A 12 16.29 -67.46 -21.74
C ALA A 12 15.56 -66.13 -21.46
N ALA A 13 14.74 -66.10 -20.41
CA ALA A 13 14.18 -64.86 -19.89
C ALA A 13 15.28 -64.06 -19.19
N LEU A 14 15.94 -63.17 -19.94
CA LEU A 14 16.82 -62.15 -19.40
C LEU A 14 15.95 -61.14 -18.64
N VAL A 15 15.87 -61.27 -17.31
CA VAL A 15 15.26 -60.27 -16.44
C VAL A 15 16.17 -59.03 -16.47
N THR A 16 15.91 -58.11 -17.39
CA THR A 16 16.44 -56.75 -17.29
C THR A 16 15.74 -56.07 -16.13
N MET A 17 16.37 -56.08 -14.95
CA MET A 17 16.06 -55.10 -13.91
C MET A 17 16.43 -53.72 -14.47
N THR A 18 15.48 -53.08 -15.14
CA THR A 18 15.52 -51.64 -15.35
C THR A 18 15.35 -51.02 -13.97
N LEU A 19 16.46 -50.67 -13.33
CA LEU A 19 16.51 -49.67 -12.27
C LEU A 19 15.89 -48.40 -12.88
N GLY A 20 14.59 -48.23 -12.70
CA GLY A 20 13.91 -46.98 -12.96
C GLY A 20 14.62 -45.95 -12.10
N ARG A 21 15.45 -45.11 -12.71
CA ARG A 21 15.89 -43.86 -12.09
C ARG A 21 14.62 -43.21 -11.56
N PRO A 22 14.50 -42.90 -10.25
CA PRO A 22 13.37 -42.11 -9.81
C PRO A 22 13.42 -40.86 -10.69
N ALA A 23 12.32 -40.60 -11.38
CA ALA A 23 12.14 -39.31 -12.01
C ALA A 23 12.30 -38.30 -10.86
N LEU A 24 13.47 -37.69 -10.77
CA LEU A 24 13.67 -36.52 -9.94
C LEU A 24 12.66 -35.54 -10.50
N ALA A 25 11.52 -35.43 -9.83
CA ALA A 25 10.60 -34.33 -10.05
C ALA A 25 11.50 -33.09 -10.03
N GLY A 26 11.55 -32.37 -11.16
CA GLY A 26 12.26 -31.09 -11.21
C GLY A 26 11.83 -30.26 -10.00
N PRO A 27 12.71 -29.38 -9.47
CA PRO A 27 12.42 -28.64 -8.24
C PRO A 27 11.00 -28.08 -8.34
N LYS A 28 10.10 -28.54 -7.46
CA LYS A 28 8.75 -27.99 -7.40
C LYS A 28 8.92 -26.50 -7.18
N LYS A 29 8.57 -25.70 -8.17
CA LYS A 29 8.56 -24.24 -8.05
C LYS A 29 7.54 -23.91 -6.97
N ASP A 30 7.99 -23.62 -5.76
CA ASP A 30 7.10 -23.11 -4.73
C ASP A 30 6.57 -21.73 -5.21
N PHE A 31 5.30 -21.44 -4.93
CA PHE A 31 4.73 -20.17 -5.36
C PHE A 31 5.28 -18.98 -4.57
N PHE A 32 5.74 -19.26 -3.34
CA PHE A 32 6.23 -18.27 -2.40
C PHE A 32 7.47 -17.55 -2.90
N SER A 33 8.42 -18.27 -3.48
CA SER A 33 9.66 -17.71 -4.03
C SER A 33 9.42 -16.67 -5.13
N SER A 34 8.29 -16.74 -5.84
CA SER A 34 7.88 -15.72 -6.82
C SER A 34 6.99 -14.61 -6.24
N SER A 35 6.52 -14.75 -5.00
CA SER A 35 5.61 -13.79 -4.38
C SER A 35 6.27 -12.44 -4.07
N LEU A 36 5.45 -11.39 -3.92
CA LEU A 36 5.92 -10.08 -3.47
C LEU A 36 6.44 -10.08 -2.02
N HIS A 37 5.97 -10.99 -1.16
CA HIS A 37 6.45 -11.10 0.22
C HIS A 37 7.85 -11.70 0.31
N HIS A 38 8.20 -12.60 -0.61
CA HIS A 38 9.54 -13.16 -0.70
C HIS A 38 10.51 -12.21 -1.43
N THR A 39 10.11 -11.73 -2.59
CA THR A 39 10.99 -10.94 -3.49
C THR A 39 11.13 -9.48 -3.08
N ALA A 40 10.09 -8.92 -2.44
CA ALA A 40 9.93 -7.49 -2.18
C ALA A 40 10.16 -6.59 -3.41
N GLU A 41 9.93 -7.13 -4.61
CA GLU A 41 10.25 -6.48 -5.87
C GLU A 41 9.58 -5.12 -6.00
N GLY A 42 8.33 -5.00 -5.52
CA GLY A 42 7.61 -3.72 -5.53
C GLY A 42 8.34 -2.61 -4.78
N MET A 43 9.01 -2.91 -3.66
CA MET A 43 9.78 -1.90 -2.93
C MET A 43 11.06 -1.52 -3.69
N ARG A 44 11.79 -2.52 -4.20
CA ARG A 44 13.01 -2.31 -5.00
C ARG A 44 12.72 -1.46 -6.22
N ARG A 45 11.72 -1.86 -7.02
CA ARG A 45 11.33 -1.22 -8.28
C ARG A 45 11.12 0.28 -8.14
N TRP A 46 10.36 0.71 -7.12
CA TRP A 46 10.06 2.14 -6.94
C TRP A 46 11.22 2.90 -6.30
N TYR A 47 11.99 2.25 -5.44
CA TYR A 47 13.18 2.85 -4.85
C TYR A 47 14.27 3.12 -5.91
N GLU A 48 14.52 2.14 -6.79
CA GLU A 48 15.57 2.15 -7.81
C GLU A 48 15.11 2.69 -9.18
N ALA A 49 13.87 3.15 -9.30
CA ALA A 49 13.42 3.84 -10.50
C ALA A 49 14.30 5.08 -10.79
N GLU A 50 14.33 5.53 -12.05
CA GLU A 50 15.09 6.73 -12.45
C GLU A 50 14.69 7.97 -11.64
N ASP A 51 13.39 8.10 -11.36
CA ASP A 51 12.81 9.14 -10.50
C ASP A 51 12.71 8.70 -9.04
N GLY A 52 13.25 7.54 -8.68
CA GLY A 52 13.20 6.95 -7.35
C GLY A 52 14.20 7.55 -6.39
N PHE A 53 14.02 7.24 -5.09
CA PHE A 53 14.87 7.83 -4.06
C PHE A 53 16.34 7.37 -4.14
N MET A 54 16.63 6.26 -4.82
CA MET A 54 18.00 5.84 -5.13
C MET A 54 18.79 6.91 -5.88
N ALA A 55 18.14 7.68 -6.75
CA ALA A 55 18.78 8.78 -7.49
C ALA A 55 19.39 9.85 -6.56
N LEU A 56 18.92 9.95 -5.31
CA LEU A 56 19.45 10.86 -4.31
C LEU A 56 20.36 10.19 -3.28
N THR A 57 20.17 8.90 -2.99
CA THR A 57 20.99 8.18 -2.01
C THR A 57 22.26 7.60 -2.61
N GLY A 58 22.22 7.16 -3.88
CA GLY A 58 23.27 6.37 -4.52
C GLY A 58 23.46 4.96 -3.93
N ILE A 59 22.56 4.51 -3.04
CA ILE A 59 22.66 3.21 -2.35
C ILE A 59 21.70 2.24 -3.03
N PRO A 60 22.15 1.09 -3.55
CA PRO A 60 21.26 0.05 -4.07
C PRO A 60 20.32 -0.52 -3.01
N TYR A 61 19.15 -1.01 -3.42
CA TYR A 61 18.11 -1.46 -2.50
C TYR A 61 18.56 -2.63 -1.59
N ASP A 62 19.34 -3.57 -2.13
CA ASP A 62 19.86 -4.75 -1.43
C ASP A 62 20.87 -4.40 -0.31
N GLN A 63 21.46 -3.21 -0.36
CA GLN A 63 22.35 -2.67 0.67
C GLN A 63 21.61 -1.90 1.77
N LEU A 64 20.30 -1.65 1.61
CA LEU A 64 19.52 -0.99 2.64
C LEU A 64 19.20 -1.94 3.80
N ALA A 65 19.11 -1.37 5.01
CA ALA A 65 18.58 -2.07 6.18
C ALA A 65 17.12 -2.55 5.99
N CYS A 66 16.46 -2.14 4.91
CA CYS A 66 15.11 -2.50 4.50
C CYS A 66 14.91 -4.00 4.20
N LYS A 67 15.99 -4.76 3.91
CA LYS A 67 15.92 -6.19 3.59
C LYS A 67 15.31 -7.07 4.70
N LYS A 68 15.29 -6.57 5.94
CA LYS A 68 14.72 -7.31 7.10
C LYS A 68 13.22 -7.56 7.01
N CYS A 69 12.52 -6.97 6.04
CA CYS A 69 11.10 -7.21 5.80
C CYS A 69 10.84 -8.34 4.79
N HIS A 70 11.87 -8.83 4.09
CA HIS A 70 11.72 -9.86 3.08
C HIS A 70 11.56 -11.21 3.79
N ALA A 71 10.48 -11.91 3.49
CA ALA A 71 10.20 -13.18 4.15
C ALA A 71 10.99 -14.30 3.46
N GLU A 72 12.14 -14.64 4.04
CA GLU A 72 13.05 -15.65 3.49
C GLU A 72 12.46 -17.06 3.48
N ASN A 73 11.62 -17.38 4.47
CA ASN A 73 11.00 -18.70 4.63
C ASN A 73 9.68 -18.62 5.44
N CYS A 74 9.04 -19.77 5.61
CA CYS A 74 7.77 -19.91 6.33
C CYS A 74 7.86 -19.51 7.82
N ASP A 75 9.03 -19.58 8.45
CA ASP A 75 9.19 -19.32 9.89
C ASP A 75 8.82 -17.89 10.26
N VAL A 76 9.07 -16.94 9.35
CA VAL A 76 8.81 -15.52 9.56
C VAL A 76 7.36 -15.26 10.00
N CYS A 77 6.43 -16.02 9.42
CA CYS A 77 4.99 -15.88 9.65
C CYS A 77 4.36 -17.05 10.40
N HIS A 78 4.89 -18.27 10.30
CA HIS A 78 4.25 -19.48 10.84
C HIS A 78 4.93 -20.05 12.09
N LEU A 79 6.19 -19.72 12.38
CA LEU A 79 6.90 -20.30 13.52
C LEU A 79 6.38 -19.82 14.88
N GLU A 80 5.70 -20.71 15.58
CA GLU A 80 5.27 -20.53 16.96
C GLU A 80 6.16 -21.35 17.89
N LYS A 81 6.73 -20.69 18.90
CA LYS A 81 7.53 -21.34 19.95
C LYS A 81 6.65 -21.60 21.15
N THR A 82 6.42 -22.87 21.46
CA THR A 82 5.63 -23.31 22.60
C THR A 82 6.53 -23.95 23.66
N LYS A 83 5.97 -24.26 24.83
CA LYS A 83 6.71 -24.96 25.91
C LYS A 83 7.18 -26.36 25.51
N THR A 84 6.53 -27.01 24.54
CA THR A 84 6.84 -28.37 24.07
C THR A 84 7.74 -28.40 22.84
N GLY A 85 8.10 -27.23 22.28
CA GLY A 85 8.95 -27.11 21.10
C GLY A 85 8.48 -26.02 20.14
N ALA A 86 9.13 -25.94 18.97
CA ALA A 86 8.75 -25.03 17.90
C ALA A 86 7.90 -25.77 16.84
N GLY A 87 6.87 -25.11 16.32
CA GLY A 87 5.99 -25.66 15.29
C GLY A 87 5.36 -24.57 14.43
N TYR A 88 4.62 -24.98 13.41
CA TYR A 88 3.89 -24.05 12.54
C TYR A 88 2.43 -23.90 12.96
N SER A 89 1.96 -22.65 12.96
CA SER A 89 0.63 -22.28 13.43
C SER A 89 -0.07 -21.35 12.44
N LEU A 90 -1.25 -21.77 11.98
CA LEU A 90 -2.10 -20.92 11.15
C LEU A 90 -2.72 -19.78 11.96
N GLU A 91 -3.03 -20.01 13.24
CA GLU A 91 -3.52 -18.96 14.12
C GLU A 91 -2.49 -17.84 14.26
N MET A 92 -1.22 -18.19 14.49
CA MET A 92 -0.15 -17.21 14.59
C MET A 92 0.05 -16.45 13.27
N ALA A 93 0.01 -17.13 12.14
CA ALA A 93 0.16 -16.49 10.82
C ALA A 93 -0.96 -15.50 10.49
N ARG A 94 -2.17 -15.69 11.02
CA ARG A 94 -3.32 -14.82 10.78
C ARG A 94 -3.41 -13.62 11.74
N LYS A 95 -2.62 -13.60 12.82
CA LYS A 95 -2.59 -12.48 13.78
C LYS A 95 -2.07 -11.20 13.12
N ASN A 96 -2.74 -10.07 13.38
CA ASN A 96 -2.29 -8.76 12.91
C ASN A 96 -0.85 -8.45 13.35
N GLU A 97 -0.46 -8.90 14.54
CA GLU A 97 0.89 -8.76 15.09
C GLU A 97 1.96 -9.38 14.18
N THR A 98 1.63 -10.47 13.48
CA THR A 98 2.54 -11.12 12.54
C THR A 98 2.80 -10.22 11.34
N CYS A 99 1.74 -9.64 10.77
CA CYS A 99 1.83 -8.68 9.65
C CYS A 99 2.59 -7.40 10.07
N TYR A 100 2.30 -6.89 11.27
CA TYR A 100 2.86 -5.64 11.78
C TYR A 100 4.37 -5.66 12.04
N LYS A 101 5.02 -6.83 12.08
CA LYS A 101 6.49 -6.94 12.10
C LYS A 101 7.12 -6.17 10.92
N CYS A 102 6.46 -6.18 9.77
CA CYS A 102 6.90 -5.52 8.54
C CYS A 102 5.99 -4.34 8.17
N HIS A 103 4.66 -4.51 8.28
CA HIS A 103 3.63 -3.49 8.04
C HIS A 103 3.49 -2.49 9.21
N THR A 104 4.62 -1.93 9.64
CA THR A 104 4.72 -1.03 10.79
C THR A 104 4.01 0.30 10.56
N ARG A 105 3.76 0.64 9.29
CA ARG A 105 3.00 1.83 8.89
C ARG A 105 1.52 1.60 9.21
N GLU A 106 0.96 0.48 8.78
CA GLU A 106 -0.41 0.06 9.06
C GLU A 106 -0.64 -0.06 10.57
N MET A 107 0.29 -0.66 11.32
CA MET A 107 0.23 -0.69 12.80
C MET A 107 0.12 0.72 13.40
N ALA A 108 0.88 1.67 12.87
CA ALA A 108 0.89 3.02 13.39
C ALA A 108 -0.41 3.77 13.07
N ALA A 109 -0.99 3.56 11.90
CA ALA A 109 -2.30 4.09 11.55
C ALA A 109 -3.38 3.53 12.50
N ALA A 110 -3.41 2.21 12.71
CA ALA A 110 -4.34 1.58 13.64
C ALA A 110 -4.23 2.12 15.08
N LYS A 111 -3.00 2.32 15.58
CA LYS A 111 -2.79 2.92 16.92
C LYS A 111 -3.24 4.38 17.01
N MET A 112 -3.04 5.17 15.95
CA MET A 112 -3.53 6.55 15.89
C MET A 112 -5.06 6.59 15.93
N ASP A 113 -5.69 5.71 15.15
CA ASP A 113 -7.15 5.59 15.09
C ASP A 113 -7.73 5.19 16.44
N GLN A 114 -7.14 4.17 17.08
CA GLN A 114 -7.55 3.75 18.42
C GLN A 114 -7.45 4.90 19.43
N LYS A 115 -6.35 5.66 19.41
CA LYS A 115 -6.14 6.80 20.32
C LYS A 115 -7.14 7.94 20.07
N ALA A 116 -7.56 8.12 18.82
CA ALA A 116 -8.52 9.13 18.41
C ALA A 116 -9.99 8.69 18.59
N GLY A 117 -10.26 7.42 18.93
CA GLY A 117 -11.62 6.86 18.93
C GLY A 117 -12.17 6.62 17.53
N GLU A 118 -11.29 6.48 16.53
CA GLU A 118 -11.59 6.40 15.10
C GLU A 118 -11.25 5.03 14.50
N THR A 119 -11.25 3.97 15.32
CA THR A 119 -10.89 2.61 14.88
C THR A 119 -11.62 2.23 13.59
N ASP A 120 -10.89 1.59 12.66
CA ASP A 120 -11.40 1.08 11.39
C ASP A 120 -12.67 0.24 11.59
N ALA A 121 -13.69 0.45 10.75
CA ALA A 121 -14.98 -0.22 10.86
C ALA A 121 -14.87 -1.76 10.79
N HIS A 122 -13.95 -2.30 9.99
CA HIS A 122 -13.72 -3.74 9.88
C HIS A 122 -12.97 -4.28 11.10
N ALA A 123 -11.99 -3.51 11.60
CA ALA A 123 -11.30 -3.87 12.85
C ALA A 123 -12.25 -3.85 14.05
N GLN A 124 -13.20 -2.91 14.11
CA GLN A 124 -14.28 -2.90 15.11
C GLN A 124 -15.18 -4.14 14.99
N ALA A 125 -15.38 -4.65 13.78
CA ALA A 125 -16.11 -5.90 13.53
C ALA A 125 -15.26 -7.17 13.79
N GLY A 126 -14.03 -7.03 14.30
CA GLY A 126 -13.14 -8.15 14.64
C GLY A 126 -12.34 -8.71 13.46
N MET A 127 -12.36 -8.07 12.30
CA MET A 127 -11.57 -8.52 11.15
C MET A 127 -10.08 -8.26 11.33
N THR A 128 -9.29 -9.15 10.76
CA THR A 128 -7.82 -9.16 10.71
C THR A 128 -7.33 -8.94 9.28
N CYS A 129 -6.02 -8.74 9.11
CA CYS A 129 -5.41 -8.63 7.78
C CYS A 129 -5.77 -9.81 6.87
N ALA A 130 -5.77 -11.03 7.42
CA ALA A 130 -5.98 -12.29 6.70
C ALA A 130 -7.44 -12.58 6.34
N ASP A 131 -8.38 -11.72 6.75
CA ASP A 131 -9.79 -11.80 6.34
C ASP A 131 -10.05 -11.07 5.02
N CYS A 132 -9.20 -10.10 4.67
CA CYS A 132 -9.25 -9.41 3.37
C CYS A 132 -8.15 -9.88 2.41
N HIS A 133 -6.93 -10.13 2.91
CA HIS A 133 -5.79 -10.57 2.11
C HIS A 133 -5.70 -12.09 2.07
N THR A 134 -5.92 -12.67 0.89
CA THR A 134 -6.04 -14.13 0.71
C THR A 134 -4.69 -14.84 0.85
N PRO A 135 -4.66 -16.14 1.20
CA PRO A 135 -3.44 -16.93 1.16
C PRO A 135 -2.76 -16.94 -0.22
N ARG A 136 -3.54 -16.87 -1.31
CA ARG A 136 -3.01 -16.75 -2.68
C ARG A 136 -2.22 -15.46 -2.84
N GLU A 137 -2.75 -14.33 -2.38
CA GLU A 137 -2.08 -13.04 -2.45
C GLU A 137 -0.78 -13.04 -1.64
N ILE A 138 -0.80 -13.61 -0.43
CA ILE A 138 0.36 -13.62 0.46
C ILE A 138 1.45 -14.58 -0.04
N HIS A 139 1.07 -15.82 -0.40
CA HIS A 139 2.00 -16.86 -0.83
C HIS A 139 2.34 -16.80 -2.32
N GLY A 140 1.65 -15.98 -3.11
CA GLY A 140 1.78 -15.96 -4.57
C GLY A 140 1.07 -17.13 -5.26
N ASP A 141 1.01 -17.04 -6.58
CA ASP A 141 0.38 -18.01 -7.49
C ASP A 141 1.38 -18.56 -8.53
N GLY A 142 2.69 -18.36 -8.29
CA GLY A 142 3.76 -18.77 -9.20
C GLY A 142 4.11 -17.73 -10.27
N HIS A 143 3.33 -16.65 -10.38
CA HIS A 143 3.62 -15.48 -11.22
C HIS A 143 4.51 -14.49 -10.46
N PHE A 144 5.48 -13.92 -11.17
CA PHE A 144 6.33 -12.85 -10.65
C PHE A 144 5.67 -11.51 -10.92
N TYR A 145 5.30 -10.81 -9.86
CA TYR A 145 4.76 -9.45 -9.94
C TYR A 145 5.85 -8.43 -9.65
N THR A 146 5.90 -7.37 -10.44
CA THR A 146 6.82 -6.24 -10.21
C THR A 146 6.30 -5.28 -9.15
N THR A 147 4.99 -5.30 -8.86
CA THR A 147 4.37 -4.50 -7.82
C THR A 147 2.99 -5.03 -7.43
N MET A 148 2.50 -4.67 -6.23
CA MET A 148 1.14 -4.97 -5.74
C MET A 148 0.00 -4.36 -6.58
N ARG A 149 0.34 -3.56 -7.60
CA ARG A 149 -0.61 -2.91 -8.52
C ARG A 149 -0.71 -3.60 -9.88
N ASP A 150 0.14 -4.59 -10.12
CA ASP A 150 0.04 -5.43 -11.31
C ASP A 150 -1.31 -6.15 -11.32
N PRO A 151 -1.91 -6.39 -12.50
CA PRO A 151 -3.16 -7.13 -12.61
C PRO A 151 -3.06 -8.47 -11.86
N ALA A 152 -4.08 -8.81 -11.06
CA ALA A 152 -4.14 -10.04 -10.24
C ALA A 152 -3.11 -10.19 -9.11
N ALA A 153 -2.22 -9.21 -8.88
CA ALA A 153 -1.26 -9.26 -7.76
C ALA A 153 -1.91 -9.13 -6.36
N LYS A 154 -3.18 -8.69 -6.32
CA LYS A 154 -3.95 -8.42 -5.10
C LYS A 154 -5.40 -8.84 -5.30
N ASP A 155 -5.95 -9.54 -4.32
CA ASP A 155 -7.33 -10.05 -4.33
C ASP A 155 -8.29 -9.16 -3.55
N ALA A 156 -7.78 -8.47 -2.52
CA ALA A 156 -8.60 -7.65 -1.63
C ALA A 156 -9.32 -6.52 -2.39
N ALA A 157 -10.65 -6.57 -2.40
CA ALA A 157 -11.51 -5.53 -2.98
C ALA A 157 -12.80 -5.38 -2.16
N CYS A 158 -13.25 -4.13 -2.00
CA CYS A 158 -14.46 -3.81 -1.21
C CYS A 158 -15.69 -4.57 -1.72
N VAL A 159 -15.81 -4.68 -3.04
CA VAL A 159 -16.94 -5.32 -3.73
C VAL A 159 -17.00 -6.84 -3.56
N ASN A 160 -15.95 -7.47 -3.02
CA ASN A 160 -15.99 -8.90 -2.69
C ASN A 160 -16.98 -9.20 -1.55
N CYS A 161 -17.23 -8.22 -0.67
CA CYS A 161 -18.20 -8.33 0.43
C CYS A 161 -19.34 -7.32 0.27
N HIS A 162 -19.02 -6.09 -0.12
CA HIS A 162 -20.00 -5.01 -0.31
C HIS A 162 -20.52 -5.00 -1.75
N ALA A 163 -21.32 -5.99 -2.12
CA ALA A 163 -22.09 -6.00 -3.37
C ALA A 163 -23.47 -5.35 -3.16
N ARG A 164 -24.19 -5.01 -4.24
CA ARG A 164 -25.55 -4.44 -4.12
C ARG A 164 -26.57 -5.47 -3.62
N ASP A 165 -26.30 -6.74 -3.91
CA ASP A 165 -27.08 -7.93 -3.59
C ASP A 165 -26.45 -8.75 -2.44
N SER A 166 -25.54 -8.15 -1.67
CA SER A 166 -24.91 -8.83 -0.53
C SER A 166 -25.93 -9.12 0.57
N GLU A 167 -26.01 -10.38 1.00
CA GLU A 167 -26.84 -10.84 2.13
C GLU A 167 -26.02 -11.00 3.42
N ASP A 168 -24.75 -11.41 3.29
CA ASP A 168 -23.85 -11.71 4.42
C ASP A 168 -23.16 -10.46 4.98
N TYR A 169 -23.09 -9.38 4.19
CA TYR A 169 -22.40 -8.14 4.55
C TYR A 169 -23.26 -6.92 4.21
N PRO A 170 -22.96 -5.73 4.78
CA PRO A 170 -23.68 -4.51 4.44
C PRO A 170 -23.61 -4.23 2.93
N ALA A 171 -24.76 -4.28 2.25
CA ALA A 171 -24.85 -3.98 0.83
C ALA A 171 -24.53 -2.51 0.55
N ILE A 172 -24.09 -2.20 -0.67
CA ILE A 172 -23.89 -0.81 -1.11
C ILE A 172 -25.26 -0.10 -1.13
N PRO A 173 -25.50 0.90 -0.26
CA PRO A 173 -26.79 1.56 -0.20
C PRO A 173 -27.00 2.46 -1.42
N ASP A 174 -28.26 2.62 -1.82
CA ASP A 174 -28.64 3.57 -2.87
C ASP A 174 -28.74 4.99 -2.30
N VAL A 175 -27.60 5.66 -2.20
CA VAL A 175 -27.48 7.05 -1.74
C VAL A 175 -27.01 7.95 -2.86
N PRO A 176 -27.36 9.26 -2.85
CA PRO A 176 -27.01 10.18 -3.93
C PRO A 176 -25.53 10.13 -4.33
N SER A 177 -24.62 10.03 -3.37
CA SER A 177 -23.17 9.96 -3.63
C SER A 177 -22.76 8.78 -4.51
N HIS A 178 -23.36 7.59 -4.35
CA HIS A 178 -23.06 6.43 -5.22
C HIS A 178 -23.60 6.62 -6.64
N THR A 179 -24.75 7.28 -6.75
CA THR A 179 -25.44 7.49 -8.03
C THR A 179 -24.80 8.59 -8.86
N VAL A 180 -24.47 9.75 -8.28
CA VAL A 180 -23.93 10.89 -9.03
C VAL A 180 -22.50 10.67 -9.52
N HIS A 181 -21.72 9.85 -8.82
CA HIS A 181 -20.32 9.60 -9.19
C HIS A 181 -20.16 8.50 -10.25
N LYS A 182 -21.21 7.71 -10.56
CA LYS A 182 -21.26 6.77 -11.70
C LYS A 182 -19.99 5.94 -11.89
N GLY A 183 -19.41 5.43 -10.80
CA GLY A 183 -18.20 4.60 -10.84
C GLY A 183 -16.88 5.33 -11.14
N ARG A 184 -16.87 6.67 -11.22
CA ARG A 184 -15.67 7.51 -11.42
C ARG A 184 -14.77 7.59 -10.17
N LEU A 185 -15.32 7.27 -9.00
CA LEU A 185 -14.58 7.18 -7.75
C LEU A 185 -14.36 5.71 -7.38
N ASP A 186 -13.21 5.43 -6.82
CA ASP A 186 -12.93 4.22 -6.04
C ASP A 186 -13.50 4.38 -4.62
N CYS A 187 -13.92 3.30 -3.97
CA CYS A 187 -14.53 3.33 -2.63
C CYS A 187 -13.66 4.11 -1.62
N ASN A 188 -12.34 4.01 -1.77
CA ASN A 188 -11.39 4.63 -0.87
C ASN A 188 -11.43 6.17 -0.90
N ALA A 189 -11.87 6.79 -2.00
CA ALA A 189 -11.98 8.26 -2.09
C ALA A 189 -12.96 8.83 -1.05
N CYS A 190 -13.98 8.07 -0.66
CA CYS A 190 -15.01 8.50 0.27
C CYS A 190 -14.91 7.80 1.64
N HIS A 191 -14.47 6.55 1.66
CA HIS A 191 -14.49 5.73 2.88
C HIS A 191 -13.17 5.70 3.66
N VAL A 192 -12.04 6.06 3.04
CA VAL A 192 -10.80 6.25 3.80
C VAL A 192 -10.88 7.57 4.56
N ARG A 193 -10.71 7.50 5.88
CA ARG A 193 -10.75 8.66 6.76
C ARG A 193 -9.64 9.64 6.44
N ASN A 194 -8.38 9.21 6.48
CA ASN A 194 -7.25 10.10 6.22
C ASN A 194 -6.08 9.34 5.60
N THR A 195 -5.22 10.10 4.94
CA THR A 195 -3.92 9.65 4.43
C THR A 195 -2.91 9.62 5.58
N MET A 196 -2.36 8.45 5.89
CA MET A 196 -1.23 8.40 6.81
C MET A 196 0.09 8.61 6.09
N THR A 197 0.75 9.74 6.35
CA THR A 197 1.99 10.16 5.69
C THR A 197 3.18 9.99 6.63
N CYS A 198 4.28 9.44 6.10
CA CYS A 198 5.60 9.56 6.73
C CYS A 198 6.26 10.84 6.20
N TYR A 199 6.39 11.86 7.06
CA TYR A 199 6.86 13.16 6.63
C TYR A 199 8.29 13.45 7.07
N ASN A 200 9.08 13.88 6.10
CA ASN A 200 10.37 14.54 6.23
C ASN A 200 11.39 13.67 6.96
N CYS A 201 11.61 12.46 6.43
CA CYS A 201 12.64 11.56 6.92
C CYS A 201 14.01 11.91 6.31
N HIS A 202 14.94 12.35 7.16
CA HIS A 202 16.34 12.61 6.83
C HIS A 202 17.14 11.31 6.83
N PHE A 203 17.41 10.78 5.64
CA PHE A 203 18.13 9.52 5.48
C PHE A 203 19.58 9.59 5.96
N GLY A 204 20.28 10.70 5.71
CA GLY A 204 21.65 10.90 6.21
C GLY A 204 21.72 10.90 7.75
N GLU A 205 20.78 11.59 8.39
CA GLU A 205 20.69 11.62 9.85
C GLU A 205 20.30 10.25 10.42
N PHE A 206 19.42 9.52 9.74
CA PHE A 206 19.06 8.16 10.13
C PHE A 206 20.24 7.20 9.99
N ALA A 207 20.98 7.27 8.89
CA ALA A 207 22.18 6.47 8.68
C ALA A 207 23.26 6.75 9.73
N ARG A 208 23.45 8.03 10.11
CA ARG A 208 24.43 8.45 11.12
C ARG A 208 24.05 8.07 12.55
N THR A 209 22.76 8.14 12.90
CA THR A 209 22.31 8.03 14.30
C THR A 209 21.56 6.74 14.62
N GLY A 210 21.11 6.00 13.61
CA GLY A 210 20.16 4.89 13.76
C GLY A 210 18.81 5.29 14.37
N SER A 211 18.55 6.59 14.56
CA SER A 211 17.48 7.09 15.42
C SER A 211 16.36 7.74 14.60
N LYS A 212 15.22 7.05 14.50
CA LYS A 212 14.01 7.60 13.85
C LYS A 212 13.59 8.95 14.46
N PRO A 213 13.50 9.14 15.80
CA PRO A 213 13.12 10.44 16.40
C PRO A 213 14.07 11.61 16.11
N LYS A 214 15.32 11.34 15.74
CA LYS A 214 16.29 12.36 15.33
C LYS A 214 16.20 12.71 13.85
N SER A 215 15.61 11.82 13.06
CA SER A 215 15.72 11.82 11.60
C SER A 215 14.38 11.96 10.91
N PHE A 216 13.31 12.25 11.63
CA PHE A 216 11.95 12.17 11.12
C PHE A 216 11.03 13.12 11.88
N VAL A 217 10.36 14.03 11.16
CA VAL A 217 9.46 15.02 11.75
C VAL A 217 8.26 14.35 12.41
N GLY A 218 7.63 13.41 11.71
CA GLY A 218 6.50 12.70 12.29
C GLY A 218 5.64 11.96 11.27
N LYS A 219 4.80 11.10 11.82
CA LYS A 219 3.68 10.49 11.10
C LYS A 219 2.50 11.45 11.19
N ILE A 220 1.87 11.72 10.04
CA ILE A 220 0.77 12.68 9.92
C ILE A 220 -0.45 11.93 9.43
N LYS A 221 -1.64 12.29 9.93
CA LYS A 221 -2.93 11.72 9.49
C LYS A 221 -4.03 12.79 9.47
N ASP A 222 -3.66 14.03 9.12
CA ASP A 222 -4.54 15.21 9.22
C ASP A 222 -5.40 15.47 7.98
N PHE A 223 -4.96 15.03 6.80
CA PHE A 223 -5.65 15.25 5.52
C PHE A 223 -5.97 13.92 4.81
N LEU A 224 -6.84 13.99 3.80
CA LEU A 224 -7.00 12.94 2.79
C LEU A 224 -6.51 13.48 1.45
N LEU A 225 -5.48 12.85 0.89
CA LEU A 225 -5.02 13.14 -0.46
C LEU A 225 -5.88 12.37 -1.46
N LEU A 226 -6.45 13.05 -2.44
CA LEU A 226 -7.09 12.41 -3.58
C LEU A 226 -6.10 12.32 -4.74
N VAL A 227 -6.03 11.14 -5.35
CA VAL A 227 -5.18 10.88 -6.52
C VAL A 227 -5.98 10.16 -7.58
N LYS A 228 -5.51 10.22 -8.83
CA LYS A 228 -6.08 9.40 -9.90
C LYS A 228 -5.25 8.13 -10.06
N TYR A 229 -5.93 7.01 -10.26
CA TYR A 229 -5.32 5.73 -10.56
C TYR A 229 -6.27 4.88 -11.41
N LYS A 230 -5.80 4.40 -12.57
CA LYS A 230 -6.61 3.63 -13.54
C LYS A 230 -7.94 4.33 -13.88
N GLY A 231 -7.88 5.65 -14.11
CA GLY A 231 -9.04 6.46 -14.49
C GLY A 231 -10.07 6.74 -13.39
N LYS A 232 -9.80 6.33 -12.13
CA LYS A 232 -10.66 6.65 -10.98
C LYS A 232 -9.93 7.50 -9.97
N ILE A 233 -10.68 8.37 -9.28
CA ILE A 233 -10.15 9.07 -8.11
C ILE A 233 -10.22 8.13 -6.90
N THR A 234 -9.12 8.02 -6.15
CA THR A 234 -8.96 7.17 -4.97
C THR A 234 -8.16 7.91 -3.89
N SER A 235 -8.00 7.30 -2.72
CA SER A 235 -7.11 7.84 -1.69
C SER A 235 -5.65 7.63 -2.08
N GLY A 236 -4.87 8.69 -1.92
CA GLY A 236 -3.44 8.68 -2.12
C GLY A 236 -2.66 8.71 -0.82
N ASN A 237 -1.36 8.56 -0.98
CA ASN A 237 -0.37 8.82 0.02
C ASN A 237 0.71 9.77 -0.47
N LEU A 238 1.34 10.42 0.49
CA LEU A 238 2.58 11.17 0.38
C LEU A 238 3.66 10.49 1.24
N GLN A 239 4.90 10.51 0.77
CA GLN A 239 6.05 10.46 1.68
C GLN A 239 7.05 11.53 1.26
N THR A 240 7.69 12.16 2.25
CA THR A 240 8.77 13.10 1.99
C THR A 240 10.05 12.65 2.67
N LEU A 241 11.13 12.69 1.91
CA LEU A 241 12.45 12.26 2.34
C LEU A 241 13.45 13.38 2.06
N VAL A 242 14.53 13.40 2.82
CA VAL A 242 15.67 14.30 2.60
C VAL A 242 16.94 13.45 2.60
N SER A 243 17.72 13.57 1.54
CA SER A 243 19.01 12.87 1.41
C SER A 243 20.05 13.40 2.40
N ALA A 244 21.20 12.74 2.49
CA ALA A 244 22.32 13.23 3.32
C ALA A 244 22.85 14.60 2.87
N GLN A 245 22.65 14.96 1.60
CA GLN A 245 23.06 16.23 1.00
C GLN A 245 21.93 17.26 1.03
N ASN A 246 20.93 17.12 1.91
CA ASN A 246 19.76 17.99 2.02
C ASN A 246 18.86 18.08 0.76
N LYS A 247 19.05 17.19 -0.22
CA LYS A 247 18.18 17.12 -1.40
C LYS A 247 16.81 16.57 -1.04
N PRO A 248 15.71 17.30 -1.34
CA PRO A 248 14.36 16.89 -1.01
C PRO A 248 13.79 15.89 -2.03
N PHE A 249 12.94 15.00 -1.53
CA PHE A 249 12.23 14.00 -2.32
C PHE A 249 10.78 13.92 -1.87
N ILE A 250 9.88 13.77 -2.84
CA ILE A 250 8.45 13.60 -2.63
C ILE A 250 7.99 12.41 -3.48
N VAL A 251 7.30 11.46 -2.86
CA VAL A 251 6.60 10.40 -3.60
C VAL A 251 5.11 10.46 -3.32
N TYR A 252 4.33 10.41 -4.39
CA TYR A 252 2.89 10.19 -4.35
C TYR A 252 2.57 8.78 -4.81
N ALA A 253 1.53 8.16 -4.24
CA ALA A 253 1.06 6.85 -4.67
C ALA A 253 -0.41 6.60 -4.26
N PRO A 254 -1.21 5.81 -5.00
CA PRO A 254 -2.48 5.30 -4.48
C PRO A 254 -2.24 4.44 -3.25
N TYR A 255 -3.02 4.64 -2.19
CA TYR A 255 -2.79 3.97 -0.91
C TYR A 255 -4.06 3.79 -0.09
N LEU A 256 -4.16 2.64 0.57
CA LEU A 256 -5.20 2.34 1.54
C LEU A 256 -4.62 2.43 2.95
N THR A 257 -5.03 3.44 3.73
CA THR A 257 -4.53 3.65 5.09
C THR A 257 -5.02 2.60 6.10
N HIS A 258 -6.01 1.77 5.75
CA HIS A 258 -6.71 0.88 6.69
C HIS A 258 -7.31 1.67 7.87
N SER A 259 -7.90 2.81 7.51
CA SER A 259 -8.64 3.72 8.39
C SER A 259 -9.99 3.98 7.72
N ILE A 260 -10.83 2.96 7.70
CA ILE A 260 -12.10 2.95 6.98
C ILE A 260 -13.23 3.42 7.90
N MET A 261 -14.05 4.32 7.36
CA MET A 261 -15.30 4.79 7.95
C MET A 261 -16.46 3.95 7.43
N SER A 262 -17.39 3.60 8.31
CA SER A 262 -18.65 2.95 7.93
C SER A 262 -19.52 3.86 7.07
N GLN A 263 -19.51 5.17 7.35
CA GLN A 263 -20.16 6.20 6.54
C GLN A 263 -19.13 6.91 5.66
N GLY A 264 -19.46 7.07 4.38
CA GLY A 264 -18.64 7.84 3.46
C GLY A 264 -18.71 9.34 3.75
N ARG A 265 -17.74 10.09 3.21
CA ARG A 265 -17.70 11.56 3.27
C ARG A 265 -18.94 12.22 2.67
N LYS A 266 -19.27 13.40 3.20
CA LYS A 266 -20.30 14.28 2.63
C LYS A 266 -19.74 15.03 1.42
N CYS A 267 -20.64 15.60 0.62
CA CYS A 267 -20.26 16.34 -0.59
C CYS A 267 -19.36 17.54 -0.26
N ASP A 268 -19.70 18.32 0.76
CA ASP A 268 -18.99 19.53 1.19
C ASP A 268 -17.64 19.25 1.87
N ASP A 269 -17.38 18.02 2.30
CA ASP A 269 -16.05 17.59 2.75
C ASP A 269 -15.02 17.60 1.60
N CYS A 270 -15.47 17.47 0.34
CA CYS A 270 -14.63 17.34 -0.85
C CYS A 270 -14.84 18.47 -1.87
N HIS A 271 -16.08 18.94 -2.03
CA HIS A 271 -16.46 19.86 -3.10
C HIS A 271 -16.46 21.32 -2.64
N GLY A 272 -15.80 22.18 -3.42
CA GLY A 272 -15.72 23.62 -3.15
C GLY A 272 -15.02 23.97 -1.83
N THR A 273 -14.10 23.11 -1.38
CA THR A 273 -13.25 23.41 -0.22
C THR A 273 -12.20 24.45 -0.60
N LYS A 274 -11.66 25.18 0.39
CA LYS A 274 -10.61 26.18 0.16
C LYS A 274 -9.39 25.61 -0.59
N ALA A 275 -9.00 24.37 -0.28
CA ALA A 275 -7.88 23.71 -0.96
C ALA A 275 -8.19 23.48 -2.45
N VAL A 276 -9.38 22.97 -2.76
CA VAL A 276 -9.85 22.76 -4.12
C VAL A 276 -9.96 24.09 -4.88
N GLU A 277 -10.61 25.10 -4.29
CA GLU A 277 -10.74 26.44 -4.89
C GLU A 277 -9.36 27.03 -5.23
N THR A 278 -8.40 26.90 -4.31
CA THR A 278 -7.02 27.38 -4.51
C THR A 278 -6.34 26.68 -5.68
N ILE A 279 -6.32 25.33 -5.66
CA ILE A 279 -5.62 24.51 -6.64
C ILE A 279 -6.26 24.64 -8.03
N ALA A 280 -7.60 24.59 -8.11
CA ALA A 280 -8.34 24.74 -9.37
C ALA A 280 -8.12 26.11 -10.03
N SER A 281 -7.90 27.17 -9.23
CA SER A 281 -7.56 28.50 -9.74
C SER A 281 -6.11 28.65 -10.24
N GLY A 282 -5.32 27.57 -10.19
CA GLY A 282 -3.90 27.57 -10.57
C GLY A 282 -2.98 28.18 -9.51
N LYS A 283 -3.47 28.42 -8.28
CA LYS A 283 -2.67 28.91 -7.16
C LYS A 283 -2.10 27.74 -6.35
N THR A 284 -0.99 28.00 -5.67
CA THR A 284 -0.38 27.03 -4.75
C THR A 284 -1.10 27.03 -3.42
N HIS A 285 -1.35 25.84 -2.88
CA HIS A 285 -1.92 25.60 -1.57
C HIS A 285 -0.85 25.12 -0.61
N ASP A 286 -0.71 25.79 0.54
CA ASP A 286 0.23 25.42 1.58
C ASP A 286 -0.32 24.26 2.41
N MET A 287 0.42 23.15 2.44
CA MET A 287 0.01 21.94 3.13
C MET A 287 0.38 21.90 4.60
N ALA A 288 1.25 22.82 5.05
CA ALA A 288 1.52 23.03 6.45
C ALA A 288 2.04 24.45 6.71
N GLU A 289 1.72 24.94 7.89
CA GLU A 289 2.30 26.15 8.47
C GLU A 289 3.26 25.76 9.60
N PHE A 290 4.28 26.58 9.88
CA PHE A 290 5.13 26.37 11.04
C PHE A 290 4.77 27.38 12.14
N ARG A 291 4.25 26.89 13.27
CA ARG A 291 3.77 27.70 14.39
C ARG A 291 4.16 27.08 15.72
N ASP A 292 4.58 27.88 16.69
CA ASP A 292 4.98 27.42 18.03
C ASP A 292 6.03 26.30 18.01
N GLY A 293 6.99 26.38 17.08
CA GLY A 293 8.08 25.39 16.97
C GLY A 293 7.66 24.03 16.41
N LYS A 294 6.46 23.91 15.83
CA LYS A 294 5.97 22.67 15.20
C LYS A 294 5.26 22.94 13.87
N PRO A 295 5.30 21.98 12.92
CA PRO A 295 4.43 22.05 11.75
C PRO A 295 2.98 21.76 12.14
N ILE A 296 2.06 22.54 11.59
CA ILE A 296 0.61 22.35 11.65
C ILE A 296 0.14 22.05 10.23
N PHE A 297 -0.27 20.82 9.97
CA PHE A 297 -0.69 20.39 8.65
C PHE A 297 -2.12 20.79 8.35
N TYR A 298 -2.39 21.01 7.07
CA TYR A 298 -3.74 21.19 6.55
C TYR A 298 -4.63 20.02 6.96
N LYS A 299 -5.88 20.33 7.30
CA LYS A 299 -6.93 19.37 7.64
C LYS A 299 -8.04 19.44 6.61
N GLY A 300 -8.39 18.31 6.03
CA GLY A 300 -9.43 18.20 5.01
C GLY A 300 -9.01 17.36 3.82
N VAL A 301 -9.81 17.44 2.76
CA VAL A 301 -9.56 16.74 1.50
C VAL A 301 -8.77 17.65 0.56
N VAL A 302 -7.71 17.11 -0.04
CA VAL A 302 -6.85 17.83 -0.97
C VAL A 302 -6.63 17.02 -2.25
N PRO A 303 -6.90 17.56 -3.45
CA PRO A 303 -6.58 16.89 -4.70
C PRO A 303 -5.09 17.00 -5.02
N LEU A 304 -4.51 15.92 -5.58
CA LEU A 304 -3.14 15.92 -6.06
C LEU A 304 -3.01 16.72 -7.36
N GLU A 305 -2.38 17.88 -7.25
CA GLU A 305 -1.67 18.54 -8.35
C GLU A 305 -0.25 18.90 -7.81
N PRO A 306 0.81 18.17 -8.21
CA PRO A 306 2.12 18.28 -7.59
C PRO A 306 2.76 19.67 -7.61
N ASN A 307 2.45 20.50 -8.61
CA ASN A 307 3.01 21.85 -8.76
C ASN A 307 2.23 22.91 -7.97
N ARG A 308 1.04 22.57 -7.46
CA ARG A 308 0.18 23.43 -6.63
C ARG A 308 0.15 23.02 -5.17
N LEU A 309 0.88 21.99 -4.75
CA LEU A 309 1.00 21.62 -3.33
C LEU A 309 2.37 22.02 -2.79
N ASN A 310 2.38 22.98 -1.87
CA ASN A 310 3.60 23.39 -1.19
C ASN A 310 3.80 22.56 0.09
N TRP A 311 4.91 21.82 0.13
CA TRP A 311 5.31 20.99 1.26
C TRP A 311 6.56 21.57 1.91
N PRO A 312 6.46 22.17 3.11
CA PRO A 312 7.63 22.75 3.77
C PRO A 312 8.56 21.65 4.29
N PHE A 313 9.87 21.80 4.04
CA PHE A 313 10.87 20.90 4.58
C PHE A 313 11.43 21.42 5.90
N PHE A 314 11.81 20.51 6.79
CA PHE A 314 12.29 20.81 8.13
C PHE A 314 13.61 20.12 8.40
N LYS A 315 14.51 20.78 9.14
CA LYS A 315 15.75 20.19 9.66
C LYS A 315 15.78 20.31 11.17
N LYS A 316 16.56 19.47 11.83
CA LYS A 316 16.72 19.53 13.28
C LYS A 316 17.96 20.35 13.61
N THR A 317 17.79 21.50 14.26
CA THR A 317 18.87 22.37 14.75
C THR A 317 18.72 22.49 16.26
N ASP A 318 19.78 22.18 17.02
CA ASP A 318 19.78 22.19 18.49
C ASP A 318 18.61 21.41 19.12
N GLY A 319 18.28 20.26 18.52
CA GLY A 319 17.20 19.39 18.99
C GLY A 319 15.78 19.84 18.63
N LYS A 320 15.61 21.01 17.99
CA LYS A 320 14.31 21.54 17.55
C LYS A 320 14.16 21.44 16.04
N TRP A 321 12.95 21.16 15.57
CA TRP A 321 12.63 21.24 14.14
C TRP A 321 12.54 22.71 13.74
N THR A 322 13.16 23.07 12.62
CA THR A 322 13.09 24.39 12.01
C THR A 322 12.84 24.23 10.51
N PRO A 323 12.01 25.09 9.89
CA PRO A 323 11.89 25.12 8.44
C PRO A 323 13.26 25.33 7.81
N PHE A 324 13.48 24.70 6.66
CA PHE A 324 14.58 25.08 5.78
C PHE A 324 14.10 25.07 4.34
N GLU A 325 14.66 25.96 3.54
CA GLU A 325 14.48 25.96 2.09
C GLU A 325 15.60 25.11 1.48
N PRO A 326 15.26 24.02 0.79
CA PRO A 326 16.24 23.29 0.02
C PRO A 326 16.78 24.15 -1.13
N ASP A 327 18.03 23.95 -1.50
CA ASP A 327 18.72 24.65 -2.58
C ASP A 327 18.22 24.27 -3.99
N GLN A 328 17.41 23.21 -4.08
CA GLN A 328 16.80 22.73 -5.31
C GLN A 328 15.35 22.28 -5.08
N LYS A 329 14.57 22.23 -6.16
CA LYS A 329 13.23 21.66 -6.13
C LYS A 329 13.27 20.17 -5.74
N PRO A 330 12.22 19.64 -5.08
CA PRO A 330 12.11 18.22 -4.82
C PRO A 330 12.12 17.39 -6.09
N LEU A 331 12.87 16.28 -6.05
CA LEU A 331 12.62 15.19 -6.98
C LEU A 331 11.25 14.59 -6.62
N VAL A 332 10.32 14.61 -7.58
CA VAL A 332 8.95 14.13 -7.40
C VAL A 332 8.78 12.81 -8.14
N GLN A 333 8.41 11.76 -7.42
CA GLN A 333 8.06 10.46 -7.97
C GLN A 333 6.55 10.26 -7.98
N MET A 334 6.03 9.85 -9.14
CA MET A 334 4.65 9.39 -9.29
C MET A 334 4.62 7.85 -9.18
N GLY A 335 4.74 7.37 -7.94
CA GLY A 335 4.86 5.96 -7.63
C GLY A 335 3.56 5.17 -7.81
N LEU A 336 3.69 3.86 -8.06
CA LEU A 336 2.55 2.93 -8.18
C LEU A 336 1.53 3.35 -9.25
N PHE A 337 2.00 3.96 -10.33
CA PHE A 337 1.21 4.44 -11.46
C PHE A 337 0.15 5.49 -11.07
N VAL A 338 0.44 6.28 -10.04
CA VAL A 338 -0.41 7.39 -9.64
C VAL A 338 -0.40 8.49 -10.69
N GLU A 339 -1.53 9.14 -10.85
CA GLU A 339 -1.70 10.29 -11.72
C GLU A 339 -2.24 11.48 -10.91
N PRO A 340 -1.88 12.72 -11.27
CA PRO A 340 -2.53 13.89 -10.74
C PRO A 340 -3.96 14.02 -11.28
N LEU A 341 -4.77 14.84 -10.62
CA LEU A 341 -6.06 15.23 -11.16
C LEU A 341 -5.86 16.19 -12.34
N SER A 342 -6.67 16.02 -13.38
CA SER A 342 -6.74 16.96 -14.51
C SER A 342 -7.47 18.25 -14.12
N GLN A 343 -7.31 19.30 -14.92
CA GLN A 343 -8.02 20.57 -14.70
C GLN A 343 -9.55 20.38 -14.71
N ASP A 344 -10.11 19.57 -15.62
CA ASP A 344 -11.55 19.26 -15.63
C ASP A 344 -12.01 18.57 -14.34
N GLU A 345 -11.19 17.66 -13.78
CA GLU A 345 -11.50 17.01 -12.50
C GLU A 345 -11.44 18.00 -11.32
N LEU A 346 -10.48 18.92 -11.34
CA LEU A 346 -10.37 20.01 -10.36
C LEU A 346 -11.57 20.97 -10.45
N ASP A 347 -11.99 21.36 -11.65
CA ASP A 347 -13.12 22.25 -11.87
C ASP A 347 -14.45 21.61 -11.40
N ARG A 348 -14.61 20.30 -11.63
CA ARG A 348 -15.75 19.53 -11.11
C ARG A 348 -15.74 19.44 -9.58
N LEU A 349 -14.57 19.24 -8.97
CA LEU A 349 -14.43 19.30 -7.51
C LEU A 349 -14.73 20.72 -6.99
N ASN A 350 -14.37 21.76 -7.74
CA ASN A 350 -14.58 23.16 -7.35
C ASN A 350 -16.05 23.61 -7.40
N THR A 351 -16.95 22.77 -7.91
CA THR A 351 -18.38 23.04 -7.86
C THR A 351 -18.91 22.83 -6.45
N LYS A 352 -19.36 23.89 -5.76
CA LYS A 352 -19.99 23.78 -4.44
C LYS A 352 -21.21 22.86 -4.47
N ARG A 353 -21.28 21.95 -3.53
CA ARG A 353 -22.40 21.02 -3.33
C ARG A 353 -22.88 21.16 -1.88
N THR A 354 -24.02 21.80 -1.68
CA THR A 354 -24.75 21.68 -0.42
C THR A 354 -25.39 20.30 -0.37
N GLY A 355 -25.48 19.69 0.81
CA GLY A 355 -25.92 18.29 1.01
C GLY A 355 -27.36 17.95 0.59
N GLU A 356 -28.05 18.78 -0.18
CA GLU A 356 -29.31 18.42 -0.82
C GLU A 356 -29.04 17.86 -2.22
N PRO A 357 -29.64 16.71 -2.57
CA PRO A 357 -29.51 16.17 -3.91
C PRO A 357 -30.04 17.19 -4.92
N LEU A 358 -29.26 17.40 -5.99
CA LEU A 358 -29.82 18.01 -7.19
C LEU A 358 -31.06 17.19 -7.58
N LYS A 359 -32.23 17.83 -7.58
CA LYS A 359 -33.39 17.29 -8.31
C LYS A 359 -32.87 16.98 -9.71
N GLY A 360 -32.94 15.70 -10.10
CA GLY A 360 -32.54 15.28 -11.43
C GLY A 360 -33.27 16.10 -12.50
N PRO A 361 -32.77 16.11 -13.75
CA PRO A 361 -33.51 16.72 -14.84
C PRO A 361 -34.92 16.12 -14.85
N LYS A 362 -35.92 17.00 -14.85
CA LYS A 362 -37.27 16.63 -15.20
C LYS A 362 -37.24 16.31 -16.70
N ASP A 363 -37.19 15.03 -17.03
CA ASP A 363 -37.63 14.53 -18.33
C ASP A 363 -39.02 13.91 -18.14
#